data_AF-A0A973HXR0-F1
#
_entry.id   AF-A0A973HXR0-F1
#
_cell.length_a   1.000
_cell.length_b   1.000
_cell.length_c   1.000
_cell.angle_alpha   90.00
_cell.angle_beta   90.00
_cell.angle_gamma   90.00
#
_symmetry.space_group_name_H-M   'P 1'
#
loop_
_entity.id
_entity.type
_entity.pdbx_description
1 polymer ?
#
loop_
_entity_poly.entity_id
_entity_poly.type
_entity_poly.pdbx_seq_one_letter_code
_entity_poly.pdbx_strand_id
1 'polypeptide(L)'
;MIDSCEIADGTATDSDGNGVPDSCEATPFRRGDVNGDALFNIADPVSALAFLFTGGSISCDDAADCNDDGTVNIADAVSALAALFSGADPPPAPGSDSCGPDPTDDTLECDSYNSC
;
A
#
# COMPACT_ATOMS: atom_id res chain seq x y z
N MET A 1 -4.21 -1.06 23.45
CA MET A 1 -5.43 -0.21 23.43
C MET A 1 -4.95 1.19 23.72
N ILE A 2 -4.40 1.84 22.69
CA ILE A 2 -3.89 3.21 22.77
C ILE A 2 -5.14 4.08 22.73
N ASP A 3 -5.40 4.78 23.82
CA ASP A 3 -6.60 5.59 24.03
C ASP A 3 -6.22 7.05 23.77
N SER A 4 -7.21 7.84 23.37
CA SER A 4 -7.22 9.28 23.13
C SER A 4 -6.49 10.14 24.18
N CYS A 5 -6.14 9.60 25.35
CA CYS A 5 -5.34 10.23 26.38
C CYS A 5 -3.81 10.16 26.14
N GLU A 6 -3.27 9.21 25.39
CA GLU A 6 -1.81 9.15 25.11
C GLU A 6 -1.33 10.27 24.16
N ILE A 7 -2.22 10.79 23.32
CA ILE A 7 -1.95 11.98 22.50
C ILE A 7 -1.80 13.25 23.37
N ALA A 8 -2.42 13.29 24.56
CA ALA A 8 -2.36 14.45 25.45
C ALA A 8 -1.12 14.49 26.35
N ASP A 9 -0.53 13.33 26.66
CA ASP A 9 0.62 13.20 27.58
C ASP A 9 1.98 13.11 26.86
N GLY A 10 2.00 12.98 25.52
CA GLY A 10 3.24 12.97 24.72
C GLY A 10 4.15 11.77 25.00
N THR A 11 3.59 10.64 25.46
CA THR A 11 4.34 9.45 25.84
C THR A 11 4.52 8.45 24.70
N ALA A 12 3.76 8.59 23.62
CA ALA A 12 3.90 7.74 22.45
C ALA A 12 5.17 8.11 21.67
N THR A 13 5.82 7.11 21.05
CA THR A 13 7.00 7.35 20.23
C THR A 13 6.59 8.13 18.99
N ASP A 14 7.25 9.25 18.74
CA ASP A 14 7.15 10.09 17.54
C ASP A 14 8.60 10.27 17.07
N SER A 15 9.06 9.34 16.25
CA SER A 15 10.47 9.25 15.84
C SER A 15 10.82 10.31 14.79
N ASP A 16 9.83 10.76 14.00
CA ASP A 16 10.03 11.70 12.90
C ASP A 16 9.70 13.17 13.26
N GLY A 17 9.04 13.39 14.40
CA GLY A 17 8.70 14.69 14.95
C GLY A 17 7.53 15.38 14.26
N ASN A 18 6.68 14.64 13.54
CA ASN A 18 5.56 15.21 12.80
C ASN A 18 4.31 15.48 13.67
N GLY A 19 4.34 15.07 14.95
CA GLY A 19 3.26 15.27 15.91
C GLY A 19 2.15 14.21 15.86
N VAL A 20 2.34 13.14 15.09
CA VAL A 20 1.56 11.90 15.09
C VAL A 20 2.42 10.82 15.73
N PRO A 21 1.88 10.04 16.69
CA PRO A 21 2.60 8.88 17.20
C PRO A 21 2.92 7.86 16.09
N ASP A 22 4.12 7.28 16.07
CA ASP A 22 4.55 6.23 15.13
C ASP A 22 3.54 5.06 15.09
N SER A 23 2.91 4.74 16.24
CA SER A 23 1.88 3.70 16.33
C SER A 23 0.55 4.04 15.67
N CYS A 24 0.39 5.29 15.25
CA CYS A 24 -0.78 5.85 14.56
C CYS A 24 -0.42 6.30 13.13
N GLU A 25 0.80 6.03 12.66
CA GLU A 25 1.21 6.32 11.30
C GLU A 25 0.91 5.14 10.38
N ALA A 26 0.40 5.45 9.19
CA ALA A 26 0.25 4.47 8.14
C ALA A 26 1.62 4.08 7.57
N THR A 27 1.85 2.78 7.38
CA THR A 27 3.08 2.27 6.74
C THR A 27 3.17 2.82 5.31
N PRO A 28 4.23 3.57 4.95
CA PRO A 28 4.38 4.05 3.59
C PRO A 28 4.66 2.89 2.62
N PHE A 29 4.11 2.98 1.41
CA PHE A 29 4.23 1.96 0.39
C PHE A 29 4.33 2.55 -1.01
N ARG A 30 4.60 1.70 -2.02
CA ARG A 30 4.50 2.05 -3.44
C ARG A 30 3.27 1.35 -4.02
N ARG A 31 2.29 2.12 -4.49
CA ARG A 31 1.08 1.55 -5.09
C ARG A 31 1.45 0.80 -6.36
N GLY A 32 1.05 -0.47 -6.44
CA GLY A 32 1.37 -1.37 -7.55
C GLY A 32 2.60 -2.26 -7.35
N ASP A 33 3.43 -2.07 -6.32
CA ASP A 33 4.53 -3.01 -5.99
C ASP A 33 4.02 -4.11 -5.05
N VAL A 34 3.25 -5.03 -5.63
CA VAL A 34 2.54 -6.09 -4.90
C VAL A 34 3.51 -7.12 -4.33
N ASN A 35 4.63 -7.34 -5.02
CA ASN A 35 5.60 -8.34 -4.61
C ASN A 35 6.69 -7.78 -3.66
N GLY A 36 6.72 -6.45 -3.48
CA GLY A 36 7.61 -5.76 -2.56
C GLY A 36 9.06 -5.73 -3.05
N ASP A 37 9.34 -5.71 -4.36
CA ASP A 37 10.70 -5.62 -4.91
C ASP A 37 11.12 -4.21 -5.35
N ALA A 38 10.30 -3.21 -5.04
CA ALA A 38 10.44 -1.81 -5.41
C ALA A 38 10.36 -1.53 -6.92
N LEU A 39 9.86 -2.49 -7.73
CA LEU A 39 9.75 -2.35 -9.17
C LEU A 39 8.33 -2.64 -9.65
N PHE A 40 7.64 -1.64 -10.18
CA PHE A 40 6.36 -1.87 -10.86
C PHE A 40 6.55 -2.53 -12.22
N ASN A 41 6.28 -3.83 -12.30
CA ASN A 41 6.46 -4.67 -13.48
C ASN A 41 5.44 -5.82 -13.56
N ILE A 42 5.63 -6.77 -14.48
CA ILE A 42 4.66 -7.86 -14.69
C ILE A 42 4.58 -8.84 -13.50
N ALA A 43 5.59 -8.90 -12.64
CA ALA A 43 5.59 -9.74 -11.45
C ALA A 43 4.52 -9.31 -10.43
N ASP A 44 4.12 -8.04 -10.42
CA ASP A 44 3.14 -7.50 -9.47
C ASP A 44 1.71 -7.98 -9.72
N PRO A 45 1.12 -7.80 -10.93
CA PRO A 45 -0.20 -8.36 -11.21
C PRO A 45 -0.20 -9.89 -11.12
N VAL A 46 0.93 -10.56 -11.40
CA VAL A 46 1.04 -12.02 -11.19
C VAL A 46 0.96 -12.37 -9.69
N SER A 47 1.60 -11.59 -8.83
CA SER A 47 1.55 -11.78 -7.36
C SER A 47 0.17 -11.50 -6.80
N ALA A 48 -0.50 -10.44 -7.27
CA ALA A 48 -1.90 -10.14 -6.92
C ALA A 48 -2.83 -11.30 -7.31
N LEU A 49 -2.72 -11.82 -8.54
CA LEU A 49 -3.52 -12.97 -8.99
C LEU A 49 -3.19 -14.24 -8.19
N ALA A 50 -1.92 -14.43 -7.80
CA ALA A 50 -1.52 -15.57 -6.98
C ALA A 50 -2.17 -15.52 -5.60
N PHE A 51 -2.21 -14.34 -4.97
CA PHE A 51 -2.95 -14.09 -3.72
C PHE A 51 -4.43 -14.39 -3.87
N LEU A 52 -5.08 -13.85 -4.90
CA LEU A 52 -6.52 -13.99 -5.10
C LEU A 52 -6.97 -15.43 -5.39
N PHE A 53 -6.18 -16.22 -6.14
CA PHE A 53 -6.67 -17.47 -6.72
C PHE A 53 -5.88 -18.72 -6.35
N THR A 54 -4.66 -18.58 -5.84
CA THR A 54 -3.75 -19.74 -5.64
C THR A 54 -3.17 -19.84 -4.23
N GLY A 55 -3.58 -18.97 -3.32
CA GLY A 55 -3.11 -18.97 -1.93
C GLY A 55 -1.72 -18.35 -1.77
N GLY A 56 -1.32 -17.45 -2.67
CA GLY A 56 -0.20 -16.55 -2.44
C GLY A 56 -0.49 -15.60 -1.26
N SER A 57 0.53 -14.87 -0.84
CA SER A 57 0.44 -13.86 0.21
C SER A 57 1.01 -12.54 -0.30
N ILE A 58 0.37 -11.44 0.08
CA ILE A 58 0.87 -10.08 -0.07
C ILE A 58 1.13 -9.50 1.32
N SER A 59 2.05 -8.54 1.44
CA SER A 59 2.42 -7.94 2.73
C SER A 59 1.82 -6.55 2.96
N CYS A 60 1.21 -5.98 1.93
CA CYS A 60 0.67 -4.63 1.89
C CYS A 60 -0.53 -4.65 0.95
N ASP A 61 -1.73 -4.55 1.52
CA ASP A 61 -2.97 -4.62 0.76
C ASP A 61 -3.14 -3.35 -0.09
N ASP A 62 -2.71 -2.19 0.42
CA ASP A 62 -2.73 -0.91 -0.34
C ASP A 62 -1.82 -0.95 -1.58
N ALA A 63 -0.70 -1.69 -1.52
CA ALA A 63 0.14 -1.89 -2.69
C ALA A 63 -0.55 -2.76 -3.76
N ALA A 64 -1.44 -3.67 -3.34
CA ALA A 64 -2.21 -4.54 -4.21
C ALA A 64 -3.48 -3.90 -4.76
N ASP A 65 -4.03 -2.89 -4.09
CA ASP A 65 -5.09 -2.02 -4.62
C ASP A 65 -4.51 -1.03 -5.64
N CYS A 66 -4.36 -1.51 -6.87
CA CYS A 66 -3.70 -0.78 -7.94
C CYS A 66 -4.60 0.28 -8.58
N ASN A 67 -5.92 0.12 -8.48
CA ASN A 67 -6.88 1.11 -9.00
C ASN A 67 -7.43 2.05 -7.92
N ASP A 68 -7.02 1.90 -6.66
CA ASP A 68 -7.37 2.76 -5.52
C ASP A 68 -8.90 2.77 -5.29
N ASP A 69 -9.53 1.60 -5.35
CA ASP A 69 -10.98 1.44 -5.17
C ASP A 69 -11.41 0.94 -3.78
N GLY A 70 -10.44 0.76 -2.89
CA GLY A 70 -10.57 0.29 -1.52
C GLY A 70 -10.78 -1.22 -1.41
N THR A 71 -10.56 -1.98 -2.48
CA THR A 71 -10.72 -3.44 -2.48
C THR A 71 -9.69 -4.16 -3.34
N VAL A 72 -8.95 -5.10 -2.75
CA VAL A 72 -8.05 -5.97 -3.51
C VAL A 72 -8.84 -7.06 -4.25
N ASN A 73 -8.95 -6.93 -5.57
CA ASN A 73 -9.66 -7.85 -6.44
C ASN A 73 -9.03 -7.97 -7.86
N ILE A 74 -9.74 -8.60 -8.79
CA ILE A 74 -9.19 -8.82 -10.16
C ILE A 74 -9.04 -7.51 -10.96
N ALA A 75 -9.80 -6.47 -10.63
CA ALA A 75 -9.72 -5.16 -11.26
C ALA A 75 -8.34 -4.54 -11.09
N ASP A 76 -7.65 -4.79 -9.97
CA ASP A 76 -6.29 -4.33 -9.70
C ASP A 76 -5.26 -4.94 -10.63
N ALA A 77 -5.32 -6.26 -10.81
CA ALA A 77 -4.44 -6.93 -11.75
C ALA A 77 -4.68 -6.41 -13.18
N VAL A 78 -5.93 -6.11 -13.53
CA VAL A 78 -6.28 -5.55 -14.84
C VAL A 78 -5.78 -4.11 -14.98
N SER A 79 -5.93 -3.26 -13.96
CA SER A 79 -5.47 -1.87 -13.99
C SER A 79 -3.93 -1.81 -14.09
N ALA A 80 -3.22 -2.63 -13.31
CA ALA A 80 -1.76 -2.74 -13.38
C ALA A 80 -1.28 -3.19 -14.76
N LEU A 81 -1.89 -4.23 -15.34
CA LEU A 81 -1.56 -4.69 -16.69
C LEU A 81 -1.89 -3.64 -17.77
N ALA A 82 -2.98 -2.89 -17.60
CA ALA A 82 -3.35 -1.80 -18.51
C ALA A 82 -2.34 -0.65 -18.46
N ALA A 83 -1.86 -0.28 -17.27
CA ALA A 83 -0.80 0.70 -17.09
C ALA A 83 0.51 0.23 -17.75
N LEU A 84 0.91 -1.02 -17.53
CA LEU A 84 2.16 -1.59 -18.04
C LEU A 84 2.17 -1.74 -19.58
N PHE A 85 1.06 -2.14 -20.19
CA PHE A 85 1.04 -2.61 -21.58
C PHE A 85 0.07 -1.90 -22.52
N SER A 86 -0.88 -1.14 -21.99
CA SER A 86 -1.95 -0.50 -22.79
C SER A 86 -1.91 1.03 -22.73
N GLY A 87 -0.96 1.63 -22.01
CA GLY A 87 -0.84 3.08 -21.86
C GLY A 87 -1.98 3.71 -21.06
N ALA A 88 -2.62 2.94 -20.17
CA ALA A 88 -3.51 3.51 -19.15
C ALA A 88 -2.71 4.32 -18.14
N ASP A 89 -3.42 5.10 -17.31
CA ASP A 89 -2.79 5.87 -16.24
C ASP A 89 -2.06 4.93 -15.26
N PRO A 90 -0.88 5.33 -14.73
CA PRO A 90 -0.18 4.56 -13.70
C PRO A 90 -1.01 4.50 -12.40
N PRO A 91 -0.63 3.61 -11.46
CA PRO A 91 -1.30 3.55 -10.15
C PRO A 91 -1.42 4.94 -9.51
N PRO A 92 -2.57 5.28 -8.90
CA PRO A 92 -2.77 6.54 -8.17
C PRO A 92 -1.73 6.73 -7.07
N ALA A 93 -1.66 7.95 -6.52
CA ALA A 93 -0.75 8.24 -5.40
C ALA A 93 -0.92 7.21 -4.26
N PRO A 94 0.16 6.75 -3.59
CA PRO A 94 1.55 7.23 -3.67
C PRO A 94 2.30 6.85 -4.96
N GLY A 95 1.69 6.02 -5.81
CA GLY A 95 2.21 5.60 -7.10
C GLY A 95 3.32 4.56 -7.00
N SER A 96 3.80 4.09 -8.14
CA SER A 96 4.84 3.05 -8.23
C SER A 96 6.26 3.55 -7.93
N ASP A 97 6.51 4.84 -8.15
CA ASP A 97 7.87 5.40 -8.22
C ASP A 97 8.33 6.02 -6.89
N SER A 98 7.41 6.30 -5.98
CA SER A 98 7.66 6.91 -4.68
C SER A 98 6.91 6.20 -3.58
N CYS A 99 7.55 6.13 -2.41
CA CYS A 99 6.86 5.73 -1.20
C CYS A 99 6.02 6.88 -0.66
N GLY A 100 4.86 6.56 -0.12
CA GLY A 100 4.02 7.48 0.63
C GLY A 100 2.91 6.75 1.36
N PRO A 101 2.22 7.44 2.28
CA PRO A 101 0.99 6.92 2.87
C PRO A 101 -0.13 6.86 1.83
N ASP A 102 -1.17 6.09 2.11
CA ASP A 102 -2.40 6.13 1.33
C ASP A 102 -3.05 7.52 1.46
N PRO A 103 -3.26 8.28 0.37
CA PRO A 103 -3.98 9.55 0.43
C PRO A 103 -5.50 9.38 0.57
N THR A 104 -6.01 8.17 0.38
CA THR A 104 -7.41 7.81 0.48
C THR A 104 -7.63 6.95 1.71
N ASP A 105 -8.61 7.34 2.53
CA ASP A 105 -8.97 6.55 3.71
C ASP A 105 -9.84 5.36 3.28
N ASP A 106 -9.38 4.14 3.55
CA ASP A 106 -10.18 2.93 3.45
C ASP A 106 -9.91 1.93 4.60
N THR A 107 -10.14 0.64 4.39
CA THR A 107 -9.93 -0.41 5.40
C THR A 107 -8.75 -1.33 5.09
N LEU A 108 -8.10 -1.12 3.96
CA LEU A 108 -6.86 -1.77 3.59
C LEU A 108 -5.72 -1.12 4.38
N GLU A 109 -4.73 -1.93 4.72
CA GLU A 109 -3.58 -1.49 5.48
C GLU A 109 -2.33 -2.22 4.98
N CYS A 110 -1.18 -1.65 5.29
CA CYS A 110 0.11 -2.28 5.07
C CYS A 110 0.73 -2.73 6.39
N ASP A 111 0.51 -4.00 6.74
CA ASP A 111 1.11 -4.68 7.90
C ASP A 111 2.64 -4.54 7.90
N SER A 112 3.28 -4.70 6.74
CA SER A 112 4.71 -4.48 6.57
C SER A 112 5.09 -4.21 5.12
N TYR A 113 5.87 -3.15 4.90
CA TYR A 113 6.43 -2.83 3.60
C TYR A 113 7.86 -2.29 3.76
N ASN A 114 8.86 -3.08 3.31
CA ASN A 114 10.29 -2.79 3.51
C ASN A 114 10.99 -2.24 2.25
N SER A 115 10.21 -1.91 1.21
CA SER A 115 10.71 -1.41 -0.07
C SER A 115 10.60 0.11 -0.20
N CYS A 116 10.55 0.73 0.99
CA CYS A 116 10.84 2.11 1.32
C CYS A 116 12.09 2.10 2.22
#